data_AF-A0A3R7VR23-F1
#
_entry.id   AF-A0A3R7VR23-F1
#
_cell.length_a   1.000
_cell.length_b   1.000
_cell.length_c   1.000
_cell.angle_alpha   90.00
_cell.angle_beta   90.00
_cell.angle_gamma   90.00
#
_symmetry.space_group_name_H-M   'P 1'
#
loop_
_entity.id
_entity.type
_entity.pdbx_description
1 polymer ?
#
loop_
_entity_poly.entity_id
_entity_poly.type
_entity_poly.pdbx_seq_one_letter_code
_entity_poly.pdbx_strand_id
1 'polypeptide(L)' 'MAIHPIEYRYGTSEMKHVWEEENRLEKLLRVESALAKAEAEVGLIPEDAAKNISES' A
#
# COMPACT_ATOMS: atom_id res chain seq x y z
N MET A 1 -22.65 -0.25 -9.20
CA MET A 1 -23.75 0.37 -8.43
C MET A 1 -23.45 0.11 -6.98
N ALA A 2 -23.25 1.18 -6.19
CA ALA A 2 -22.94 1.05 -4.77
C ALA A 2 -24.13 0.41 -4.04
N ILE A 3 -23.93 -0.78 -3.47
CA ILE A 3 -25.00 -1.52 -2.77
C ILE A 3 -25.01 -1.09 -1.30
N HIS A 4 -23.83 -0.83 -0.73
CA HIS A 4 -23.70 -0.53 0.69
C HIS A 4 -23.81 0.97 0.97
N PRO A 5 -24.65 1.42 1.93
CA PRO A 5 -24.84 2.84 2.23
C PRO A 5 -23.58 3.61 2.63
N ILE A 6 -22.54 2.94 3.13
CA ILE A 6 -21.24 3.59 3.43
C ILE A 6 -20.55 4.11 2.16
N GLU A 7 -20.75 3.45 1.04
CA GLU A 7 -20.08 3.80 -0.22
C GLU A 7 -20.58 5.15 -0.78
N TYR A 8 -21.83 5.54 -0.48
CA TYR A 8 -22.43 6.76 -1.04
C TYR A 8 -23.05 7.72 0.00
N ARG A 9 -23.74 7.22 1.03
CA ARG A 9 -24.53 8.02 1.97
C ARG A 9 -23.81 8.33 3.29
N TYR A 10 -23.06 7.36 3.82
CA TYR A 10 -22.46 7.44 5.15
C TYR A 10 -20.94 7.26 5.07
N GLY A 11 -20.21 8.35 4.82
CA GLY A 11 -18.76 8.36 4.85
C GLY A 11 -18.20 9.69 4.34
N THR A 12 -17.20 10.24 5.03
CA THR A 12 -16.45 11.39 4.53
C THR A 12 -15.57 10.93 3.37
N SER A 13 -15.23 11.84 2.44
CA SER A 13 -14.33 11.52 1.33
C SER A 13 -12.99 11.00 1.82
N GLU A 14 -12.48 11.56 2.93
CA GLU A 14 -11.24 11.11 3.56
C GLU A 14 -11.32 9.66 4.04
N MET A 15 -12.39 9.28 4.76
CA MET A 15 -12.52 7.91 5.26
C MET A 15 -12.75 6.92 4.12
N LYS A 16 -13.51 7.29 3.09
CA LYS A 16 -13.69 6.44 1.90
C LYS A 16 -12.35 6.17 1.23
N HIS A 17 -11.51 7.20 1.08
CA HIS A 17 -10.18 7.06 0.50
C HIS A 17 -9.30 6.07 1.25
N VAL A 18 -9.39 6.01 2.59
CA VAL A 18 -8.65 5.01 3.38
C VAL A 18 -8.99 3.58 2.96
N TRP A 19 -10.25 3.31 2.62
CA TRP A 19 -10.76 1.96 2.32
C TRP A 19 -10.95 1.67 0.83
N GLU A 20 -10.60 2.61 -0.04
CA GLU A 20 -10.61 2.40 -1.49
C GLU A 20 -9.57 1.33 -1.89
N GLU A 21 -9.89 0.54 -2.93
CA GLU A 21 -9.01 -0.53 -3.40
C GLU A 21 -7.63 -0.02 -3.82
N GLU A 22 -7.57 1.15 -4.45
CA GLU A 22 -6.33 1.80 -4.87
C GLU A 22 -5.45 2.14 -3.67
N ASN A 23 -6.01 2.78 -2.64
CA ASN A 23 -5.26 3.08 -1.41
C ASN A 23 -4.87 1.80 -0.66
N ARG A 24 -5.72 0.76 -0.66
CA ARG A 24 -5.36 -0.56 -0.11
C ARG A 24 -4.14 -1.14 -0.83
N LEU A 25 -4.12 -1.12 -2.16
CA LEU A 25 -2.97 -1.57 -2.95
C LEU A 25 -1.73 -0.73 -2.66
N GLU A 26 -1.85 0.59 -2.62
CA GLU A 26 -0.76 1.50 -2.28
C GLU A 26 -0.15 1.18 -0.91
N LYS A 27 -0.99 0.89 0.12
CA LYS A 27 -0.48 0.51 1.45
C LYS A 27 0.23 -0.83 1.44
N LEU A 28 -0.28 -1.82 0.70
CA LEU A 28 0.40 -3.11 0.56
C LEU A 28 1.78 -2.93 -0.10
N LEU A 29 1.86 -2.18 -1.20
CA LEU A 29 3.13 -1.91 -1.88
C LEU A 29 4.13 -1.19 -0.95
N ARG A 30 3.68 -0.18 -0.20
CA ARG A 30 4.53 0.51 0.78
C ARG A 30 5.07 -0.43 1.86
N VAL A 31 4.27 -1.41 2.30
CA VAL A 31 4.72 -2.43 3.26
C VAL A 31 5.79 -3.32 2.63
N GLU A 32 5.59 -3.80 1.40
CA GLU A 32 6.59 -4.60 0.68
C GLU A 32 7.89 -3.83 0.44
N SER A 33 7.83 -2.55 0.06
CA SER A 33 9.03 -1.71 -0.08
C SER A 33 9.77 -1.54 1.25
N ALA A 34 9.05 -1.37 2.37
CA ALA A 34 9.67 -1.29 3.69
C ALA A 34 10.30 -2.62 4.11
N LEU A 35 9.64 -3.74 3.83
CA LEU A 35 10.16 -5.07 4.08
C LEU A 35 11.44 -5.32 3.27
N ALA A 36 11.43 -5.05 1.96
CA ALA A 36 12.60 -5.22 1.10
C ALA A 36 13.81 -4.40 1.56
N LYS A 37 13.60 -3.17 2.05
CA LYS A 37 14.67 -2.36 2.66
C LYS A 37 15.27 -3.04 3.88
N ALA A 38 14.44 -3.51 4.80
CA ALA A 38 14.91 -4.22 5.99
C ALA A 38 15.63 -5.54 5.63
N GLU A 39 15.14 -6.26 4.63
CA GLU A 39 15.77 -7.48 4.10
C GLU A 39 17.16 -7.20 3.49
N ALA A 40 17.33 -6.08 2.78
CA ALA A 40 18.64 -5.67 2.29
C ALA A 40 19.59 -5.26 3.40
N GLU A 41 19.11 -4.55 4.44
CA GLU A 41 19.93 -4.17 5.60
C GLU A 41 20.52 -5.37 6.34
N VAL A 42 19.79 -6.49 6.39
CA VAL A 42 20.27 -7.75 6.99
C VAL A 42 20.99 -8.67 5.99
N GLY A 43 21.14 -8.24 4.73
CA GLY A 43 21.84 -8.98 3.67
C GLY A 43 21.08 -10.18 3.11
N LEU A 44 19.75 -10.25 3.28
CA LEU A 44 18.91 -11.32 2.73
C LEU A 44 18.74 -11.17 1.21
N ILE A 45 18.64 -9.93 0.73
CA ILE A 45 18.53 -9.59 -0.70
C ILE A 45 19.57 -8.52 -1.08
N PRO A 46 19.97 -8.42 -2.36
CA PRO A 46 20.85 -7.34 -2.83
C PRO A 46 20.22 -5.95 -2.66
N GLU A 47 21.03 -4.93 -2.33
CA GLU A 47 20.56 -3.54 -2.18
C GLU A 47 19.87 -3.01 -3.45
N ASP A 48 20.39 -3.35 -4.63
CA ASP A 48 19.79 -2.97 -5.91
C ASP A 48 18.37 -3.55 -6.09
N ALA A 49 18.11 -4.75 -5.58
CA ALA A 49 16.79 -5.36 -5.63
C ALA A 49 15.81 -4.61 -4.71
N ALA A 50 16.23 -4.31 -3.48
CA ALA A 50 15.41 -3.51 -2.55
C ALA A 50 15.11 -2.11 -3.09
N LYS A 51 16.08 -1.49 -3.78
CA LYS A 51 15.91 -0.21 -4.45
C LYS A 51 14.86 -0.27 -5.54
N ASN A 52 14.94 -1.27 -6.44
CA ASN A 52 13.96 -1.45 -7.50
C ASN A 52 12.53 -1.68 -6.96
N ILE A 53 12.39 -2.46 -5.87
CA ILE A 53 11.10 -2.70 -5.20
C ILE A 53 10.56 -1.43 -4.51
N SER A 54 11.45 -0.53 -4.09
CA SER A 54 11.06 0.72 -3.43
C SER A 54 10.72 1.86 -4.39
N GLU A 55 11.13 1.76 -5.65
CA GLU A 55 10.86 2.74 -6.71
C GLU A 55 9.58 2.43 -7.51
N SER A 56 8.97 1.25 -7.28
CA SER A 56 7.73 0.77 -7.92
C SER A 56 6.50 1.14 -7.11
#